data_AF-A6F967-F1
#
_entry.id   AF-A6F967-F1
#
_cell.length_a   1.000
_cell.length_b   1.000
_cell.length_c   1.000
_cell.angle_alpha   90.00
_cell.angle_beta   90.00
_cell.angle_gamma   90.00
#
_symmetry.space_group_name_H-M   'P 1'
#
loop_
_entity.id
_entity.type
_entity.pdbx_description
1 polymer ?
#
loop_
_entity_poly.entity_id
_entity_poly.type
_entity_poly.pdbx_seq_one_letter_code
_entity_poly.pdbx_strand_id
1 'polypeptide(L)'
;MQNEKHPLPHEFPEHAIDIAKLKSDDPEFSALAKEYHKLDHHIYGLEASDIPTTDSHFSELKSRRVALKDQIYQKLIQGDF
;
A
#
# COMPACT_ATOMS: atom_id res chain seq x y z
N MET A 1 3.57 18.86 10.23
CA MET A 1 2.95 18.59 8.91
C MET A 1 3.39 17.18 8.53
N GLN A 2 2.66 16.17 9.02
CA GLN A 2 2.96 14.77 8.75
C GLN A 2 2.34 14.38 7.42
N ASN A 3 2.93 14.90 6.34
CA ASN A 3 2.58 14.54 4.97
C ASN A 3 3.46 13.37 4.53
N GLU A 4 3.72 12.47 5.46
CA GLU A 4 4.59 11.33 5.25
C GLU A 4 3.75 10.35 4.46
N LYS A 5 4.06 10.24 3.16
CA LYS A 5 3.69 9.08 2.36
C LYS A 5 3.93 7.86 3.26
N HIS A 6 3.01 6.90 3.30
CA HIS A 6 3.23 5.63 3.98
C HIS A 6 3.69 4.61 2.93
N PRO A 7 4.93 4.72 2.38
CA PRO A 7 5.43 3.66 1.54
C PRO A 7 5.51 2.42 2.43
N LEU A 8 5.18 1.25 1.87
CA LEU A 8 5.33 -0.06 2.53
C LEU A 8 6.59 -0.21 3.41
N PRO A 9 7.80 0.22 3.00
CA PRO A 9 8.98 0.17 3.87
C PRO A 9 8.91 0.99 5.16
N HIS A 10 8.00 1.96 5.28
CA HIS A 10 7.76 2.71 6.52
C HIS A 10 6.75 1.98 7.44
N GLU A 11 5.82 1.22 6.87
CA GLU A 11 4.91 0.35 7.64
C GLU A 11 5.57 -0.97 8.05
N PHE A 12 6.55 -1.44 7.27
CA PHE A 12 7.32 -2.65 7.54
C PHE A 12 8.82 -2.33 7.47
N PRO A 13 9.36 -1.57 8.44
CA PRO A 13 10.77 -1.19 8.44
C PRO A 13 11.70 -2.41 8.52
N GLU A 14 11.27 -3.46 9.24
CA GLU A 14 12.02 -4.72 9.34
C GLU A 14 12.10 -5.48 8.01
N HIS A 15 11.11 -5.31 7.13
CA HIS A 15 11.08 -5.94 5.81
C HIS A 15 11.42 -4.95 4.68
N ALA A 16 11.92 -3.75 4.98
CA ALA A 16 12.19 -2.74 3.96
C ALA A 16 13.18 -3.23 2.89
N ILE A 17 14.15 -4.06 3.29
CA ILE A 17 15.13 -4.68 2.38
C ILE A 17 14.44 -5.75 1.51
N ASP A 18 13.64 -6.64 2.11
CA ASP A 18 12.90 -7.69 1.39
C ASP A 18 11.90 -7.09 0.40
N ILE A 19 11.18 -6.04 0.81
CA ILE A 19 10.27 -5.28 -0.06
C ILE A 19 11.04 -4.73 -1.27
N ALA A 20 12.22 -4.13 -1.05
CA ALA A 20 13.03 -3.60 -2.15
C ALA A 20 13.52 -4.70 -3.08
N LYS A 21 13.94 -5.84 -2.53
CA LYS A 21 14.42 -7.00 -3.27
C LYS A 21 13.30 -7.65 -4.08
N LEU A 22 12.19 -8.00 -3.44
CA LEU A 22 10.98 -8.54 -4.07
C LEU A 22 10.41 -7.58 -5.11
N LYS A 23 10.45 -6.27 -4.91
CA LYS A 23 9.97 -5.32 -5.90
C LYS A 23 10.79 -5.31 -7.20
N SER A 24 12.05 -5.71 -7.12
CA SER A 24 12.94 -5.86 -8.28
C SER A 24 12.94 -7.27 -8.86
N ASP A 25 12.82 -8.28 -8.01
CA ASP A 25 12.92 -9.70 -8.37
C ASP A 25 11.54 -10.29 -8.76
N ASP A 26 10.47 -9.86 -8.06
CA ASP A 26 9.10 -10.32 -8.24
C ASP A 26 8.21 -9.24 -8.89
N PRO A 27 7.83 -9.40 -10.17
CA PRO A 27 7.01 -8.41 -10.87
C PRO A 27 5.58 -8.32 -10.31
N GLU A 28 5.04 -9.40 -9.74
CA GLU A 28 3.73 -9.39 -9.07
C GLU A 28 3.76 -8.48 -7.83
N PHE A 29 4.77 -8.63 -6.98
CA PHE A 29 4.99 -7.79 -5.81
C PHE A 29 5.20 -6.34 -6.21
N SER A 30 5.96 -6.10 -7.28
CA SER A 30 6.15 -4.76 -7.83
C SER A 30 4.83 -4.09 -8.25
N ALA A 31 3.92 -4.87 -8.87
CA ALA A 31 2.59 -4.41 -9.23
C ALA A 31 1.72 -4.13 -7.99
N LEU A 32 1.70 -5.04 -7.01
CA LEU A 32 0.98 -4.88 -5.74
C LEU A 32 1.44 -3.64 -4.97
N ALA A 33 2.75 -3.46 -4.84
CA ALA A 33 3.33 -2.32 -4.15
C ALA A 33 2.99 -0.99 -4.85
N LYS A 34 2.98 -0.96 -6.20
CA LYS A 34 2.54 0.22 -6.96
C LYS A 34 1.05 0.49 -6.78
N GLU A 35 0.22 -0.55 -6.77
CA GLU A 35 -1.23 -0.40 -6.59
C GLU A 35 -1.57 0.12 -5.19
N TYR A 36 -0.91 -0.42 -4.15
CA TYR A 36 -1.02 0.09 -2.78
C TYR A 36 -0.67 1.58 -2.72
N HIS A 37 0.47 1.96 -3.30
CA HIS A 37 0.95 3.34 -3.27
C HIS A 37 0.04 4.31 -4.04
N LYS A 38 -0.57 3.85 -5.14
CA LYS A 38 -1.58 4.62 -5.87
C LYS A 38 -2.84 4.80 -5.05
N LEU A 39 -3.30 3.74 -4.40
CA LEU A 39 -4.52 3.74 -3.61
C LEU A 39 -4.39 4.65 -2.38
N ASP A 40 -3.29 4.53 -1.66
CA ASP A 40 -2.97 5.39 -0.51
C ASP A 40 -2.95 6.87 -0.91
N HIS A 41 -2.28 7.19 -2.04
CA HIS A 41 -2.27 8.56 -2.57
C HIS A 41 -3.67 9.02 -3.00
N HIS A 42 -4.50 8.13 -3.55
CA HIS A 42 -5.86 8.45 -3.93
C HIS A 42 -6.71 8.76 -2.68
N ILE A 43 -6.63 7.92 -1.65
CA ILE A 43 -7.33 8.12 -0.37
C ILE A 43 -6.90 9.46 0.25
N TYR A 44 -5.59 9.73 0.32
CA TYR A 44 -5.06 10.99 0.81
C TYR A 44 -5.56 12.19 -0.01
N GLY A 45 -5.59 12.07 -1.33
CA GLY A 45 -6.12 13.11 -2.21
C GLY A 45 -7.60 13.40 -1.96
N LEU A 46 -8.40 12.37 -1.71
CA LEU A 46 -9.81 12.51 -1.35
C LEU A 46 -10.00 13.15 0.02
N GLU A 47 -9.21 12.74 1.02
CA GLU A 47 -9.21 13.34 2.37
C GLU A 47 -8.78 14.82 2.34
N ALA A 48 -7.71 15.13 1.60
CA ALA A 48 -7.16 16.47 1.48
C ALA A 48 -8.07 17.41 0.67
N SER A 49 -8.86 16.88 -0.26
CA SER A 49 -9.72 17.68 -1.10
C SER A 49 -11.06 18.04 -0.44
N ASP A 50 -11.28 17.63 0.82
CA ASP A 50 -12.50 17.85 1.63
C ASP A 50 -13.79 17.55 0.84
N ILE A 51 -13.69 16.63 -0.12
CA ILE A 51 -14.82 16.24 -0.94
C ILE A 51 -15.62 15.28 -0.07
N PRO A 52 -16.95 15.49 0.10
CA PRO A 52 -17.83 14.51 0.72
C PRO A 52 -17.93 13.31 -0.23
N THR A 53 -16.85 12.55 -0.29
CA THR A 53 -16.74 11.31 -1.03
C THR A 53 -17.76 10.41 -0.37
N THR A 54 -18.80 10.04 -1.11
CA THR A 54 -19.88 9.17 -0.63
C THR A 54 -19.25 8.01 0.13
N ASP A 55 -19.64 7.83 1.41
CA ASP A 55 -18.98 6.92 2.36
C ASP A 55 -18.67 5.54 1.76
N SER A 56 -19.53 5.04 0.87
CA SER A 56 -19.34 3.83 0.09
C SER A 56 -18.03 3.78 -0.71
N HIS A 57 -17.67 4.81 -1.48
CA HIS A 57 -16.44 4.80 -2.28
C HIS A 57 -15.20 4.82 -1.38
N PHE A 58 -15.24 5.62 -0.30
CA PHE A 58 -14.14 5.66 0.65
C PHE A 58 -13.99 4.33 1.43
N SER A 59 -15.10 3.67 1.72
CA SER A 59 -15.14 2.34 2.34
C SER A 59 -14.58 1.25 1.43
N GLU A 60 -14.88 1.31 0.12
CA GLU A 60 -14.27 0.42 -0.89
C GLU A 60 -12.77 0.63 -1.00
N LEU A 61 -12.31 1.89 -1.05
CA LEU A 61 -10.87 2.20 -1.11
C LEU A 61 -10.15 1.71 0.15
N LYS A 62 -10.73 1.91 1.34
CA LYS A 62 -10.17 1.37 2.60
C LYS A 62 -10.13 -0.16 2.59
N SER A 63 -11.19 -0.82 2.14
CA SER A 63 -11.21 -2.29 2.02
C SER A 63 -10.12 -2.79 1.08
N ARG A 64 -9.96 -2.12 -0.07
CA ARG A 64 -8.91 -2.46 -1.05
C ARG A 64 -7.51 -2.20 -0.50
N ARG A 65 -7.32 -1.16 0.33
CA ARG A 65 -6.05 -0.87 1.00
C ARG A 65 -5.66 -1.99 1.94
N VAL A 66 -6.61 -2.47 2.75
CA VAL A 66 -6.40 -3.60 3.64
C VAL A 66 -6.08 -4.88 2.84
N ALA A 67 -6.84 -5.18 1.79
CA ALA A 67 -6.61 -6.35 0.94
C ALA A 67 -5.24 -6.34 0.25
N LEU A 68 -4.80 -5.18 -0.25
CA LEU A 68 -3.46 -5.02 -0.82
C LEU A 68 -2.38 -5.21 0.24
N LYS A 69 -2.57 -4.64 1.43
CA LYS A 69 -1.63 -4.82 2.55
C LYS A 69 -1.49 -6.29 2.91
N ASP A 70 -2.61 -7.00 3.00
CA ASP A 70 -2.64 -8.43 3.32
C ASP A 70 -1.90 -9.24 2.26
N GLN A 71 -2.15 -8.99 0.97
CA GLN A 71 -1.42 -9.65 -0.13
C GLN A 71 0.08 -9.38 -0.11
N ILE A 72 0.47 -8.13 0.17
CA ILE A 72 1.88 -7.75 0.26
C ILE A 72 2.53 -8.45 1.44
N TYR A 73 1.86 -8.50 2.59
CA TYR A 73 2.34 -9.22 3.76
C TYR A 73 2.44 -10.73 3.50
N GLN A 74 1.44 -11.33 2.84
CA GLN A 74 1.47 -12.73 2.40
C GLN A 74 2.69 -13.01 1.51
N LYS A 75 2.98 -12.16 0.53
CA LYS A 75 4.17 -12.30 -0.32
C LYS A 75 5.48 -12.12 0.46
N LEU A 76 5.51 -11.24 1.47
CA LEU A 76 6.67 -11.06 2.35
C LEU A 76 6.95 -12.30 3.20
N ILE A 77 5.91 -12.93 3.76
CA ILE A 77 6.05 -14.15 4.57
C ILE A 77 6.20 -15.42 3.73
N GLN A 78 5.68 -15.45 2.49
CA GLN A 78 5.88 -16.56 1.55
C GLN A 78 7.25 -16.53 0.88
N GLY A 79 7.89 -15.36 0.82
CA GLY A 79 9.27 -15.21 0.41
C GLY A 79 10.18 -15.81 1.49
N ASP A 80 10.26 -17.13 1.54
CA ASP A 80 11.25 -17.88 2.31
C ASP A 80 12.63 -17.52 1.74
N PHE A 81 13.27 -16.50 2.32
CA PHE A 81 14.63 -16.06 2.03
C PHE A 81 15.55 -16.33 3.23
#